data_AF-A0A821GVD6-F1
#
_entry.id   AF-A0A821GVD6-F1
#
_cell.length_a   1.000
_cell.length_b   1.000
_cell.length_c   1.000
_cell.angle_alpha   90.00
_cell.angle_beta   90.00
_cell.angle_gamma   90.00
#
_symmetry.space_group_name_H-M   'P 1'
#
loop_
_entity.id
_entity.type
_entity.pdbx_description
1 polymer ?
#
loop_
_entity_poly.entity_id
_entity_poly.type
_entity_poly.pdbx_seq_one_letter_code
_entity_poly.pdbx_strand_id
1 'polypeptide(L)'
;MATNESVSSTRTDPVEFANQSRKAFNHENVNLESLELVWLTPELDRNTIILEVLRNIIHYTKFFDSIEECIHFIELNKVTTTFLVCDGSLGEKLVSQIYDMKNIYAIYIYSQHEKYHQEWLEKYSEK
;
A
#
# COMPACT_ATOMS: atom_id res chain seq x y z
N MET A 1 -8.18 -8.44 38.89
CA MET A 1 -7.81 -7.08 38.46
C MET A 1 -7.09 -7.21 37.13
N ALA A 2 -7.77 -6.94 36.02
CA ALA A 2 -7.15 -6.94 34.70
C ALA A 2 -6.52 -5.56 34.47
N THR A 3 -5.23 -5.54 34.13
CA THR A 3 -4.46 -4.33 33.82
C THR A 3 -4.87 -3.82 32.44
N ASN A 4 -5.49 -2.63 32.41
CA ASN A 4 -5.66 -1.86 31.19
C ASN A 4 -4.29 -1.29 30.79
N GLU A 5 -3.64 -1.89 29.81
CA GLU A 5 -2.55 -1.22 29.10
C GLU A 5 -3.16 -0.26 28.07
N SER A 6 -3.27 1.00 28.46
CA SER A 6 -3.46 2.10 27.53
C SER A 6 -2.22 2.19 26.63
N VAL A 7 -2.34 1.74 25.39
CA VAL A 7 -1.30 1.94 24.36
C VAL A 7 -1.18 3.44 24.12
N SER A 8 -0.15 4.03 24.71
CA SER A 8 0.26 5.42 24.49
C SER A 8 0.64 5.58 23.02
N SER A 9 -0.09 6.41 22.28
CA SER A 9 0.25 6.85 20.92
C SER A 9 1.52 7.71 20.98
N THR A 10 2.69 7.07 20.98
CA THR A 10 3.95 7.74 20.70
C THR A 10 4.04 7.93 19.19
N ARG A 11 4.13 9.18 18.76
CA ARG A 11 4.41 9.56 17.37
C ARG A 11 5.83 9.09 17.03
N THR A 12 5.95 7.88 16.50
CA THR A 12 7.23 7.25 16.14
C THR A 12 7.94 8.11 15.11
N ASP A 13 9.26 8.29 15.26
CA ASP A 13 10.06 9.03 14.30
C ASP A 13 9.96 8.35 12.90
N PRO A 14 9.66 9.11 11.83
CA PRO A 14 9.65 8.64 10.44
C PRO A 14 10.79 7.69 10.06
N VAL A 15 12.01 7.99 10.50
CA VAL A 15 13.23 7.24 10.18
C VAL A 15 13.29 5.95 11.00
N GLU A 16 12.88 6.00 12.25
CA GLU A 16 12.84 4.83 13.14
C GLU A 16 11.81 3.80 12.65
N PHE A 17 10.62 4.26 12.27
CA PHE A 17 9.59 3.43 11.64
C PHE A 17 10.09 2.78 10.35
N ALA A 18 10.79 3.55 9.49
CA ALA A 18 11.34 3.03 8.25
C ALA A 18 12.39 1.93 8.48
N ASN A 19 13.28 2.13 9.45
CA ASN A 19 14.30 1.15 9.83
C ASN A 19 13.69 -0.14 10.39
N GLN A 20 12.65 -0.03 11.22
CA GLN A 20 11.94 -1.19 11.75
C GLN A 20 11.24 -1.97 10.65
N SER A 21 10.59 -1.26 9.72
CA SER A 21 9.90 -1.85 8.57
C SER A 21 10.87 -2.60 7.65
N ARG A 22 12.03 -2.01 7.32
CA ARG A 22 13.09 -2.70 6.55
C ARG A 22 13.58 -3.98 7.23
N LYS A 23 13.76 -3.96 8.55
CA LYS A 23 14.16 -5.15 9.31
C LYS A 23 13.11 -6.26 9.23
N ALA A 24 11.83 -5.91 9.30
CA ALA A 24 10.73 -6.87 9.15
C ALA A 24 10.72 -7.50 7.75
N PHE A 25 10.79 -6.69 6.69
CA PHE A 25 10.84 -7.20 5.31
C PHE A 25 12.05 -8.09 5.02
N ASN A 26 13.22 -7.75 5.57
CA ASN A 26 14.42 -8.59 5.45
C ASN A 26 14.26 -9.95 6.13
N HIS A 27 13.52 -10.01 7.26
CA HIS A 27 13.26 -11.26 7.97
C HIS A 27 12.31 -12.19 7.19
N GLU A 28 11.47 -11.63 6.31
CA GLU A 28 10.54 -12.39 5.45
C GLU A 28 11.13 -12.80 4.09
N ASN A 29 12.44 -12.59 3.86
CA ASN A 29 13.11 -12.79 2.57
C ASN A 29 12.48 -11.99 1.40
N VAL A 30 11.86 -10.85 1.69
CA VAL A 30 11.35 -9.94 0.65
C VAL A 30 12.53 -9.21 0.03
N ASN A 31 12.73 -9.35 -1.28
CA ASN A 31 13.76 -8.60 -2.00
C ASN A 31 13.29 -7.15 -2.21
N LEU A 32 13.78 -6.26 -1.34
CA LEU A 32 13.50 -4.82 -1.36
C LEU A 32 13.94 -4.11 -2.65
N GLU A 33 14.89 -4.66 -3.41
CA GLU A 33 15.33 -4.08 -4.69
C GLU A 33 14.34 -4.35 -5.82
N SER A 34 13.58 -5.44 -5.72
CA SER A 34 12.48 -5.74 -6.64
C SER A 34 11.14 -5.19 -6.14
N LEU A 35 11.13 -4.40 -5.07
CA LEU A 35 9.91 -3.90 -4.46
C LEU A 35 9.53 -2.53 -4.99
N GLU A 36 8.27 -2.39 -5.38
CA GLU A 36 7.69 -1.12 -5.78
C GLU A 36 6.42 -0.80 -5.00
N LEU A 37 6.25 0.49 -4.74
CA LEU A 37 5.03 1.08 -4.20
C LEU A 37 4.32 1.85 -5.30
N VAL A 38 3.08 1.49 -5.59
CA VAL A 38 2.21 2.18 -6.53
C VAL A 38 1.10 2.87 -5.74
N TRP A 39 0.98 4.18 -5.89
CA TRP A 39 -0.03 4.97 -5.21
C TRP A 39 -0.98 5.58 -6.24
N LEU A 40 -2.24 5.15 -6.21
CA LEU A 40 -3.30 5.69 -7.04
C LEU A 40 -4.20 6.63 -6.21
N THR A 41 -4.23 7.91 -6.57
CA THR A 41 -5.09 8.89 -5.87
C THR A 41 -5.57 9.99 -6.83
N PRO A 42 -6.86 10.38 -6.77
CA PRO A 42 -7.36 11.49 -7.58
C PRO A 42 -6.84 12.85 -7.08
N GLU A 43 -6.50 12.94 -5.79
CA GLU A 43 -5.85 14.08 -5.19
C GLU A 43 -4.44 13.68 -4.78
N LEU A 44 -3.44 14.19 -5.49
CA LEU A 44 -2.04 14.06 -5.10
C LEU A 44 -1.76 15.01 -3.93
N ASP A 45 -2.34 14.72 -2.76
CA ASP A 45 -1.84 15.29 -1.52
C ASP A 45 -0.49 14.64 -1.25
N ARG A 46 0.56 15.28 -1.79
CA ARG A 46 1.95 14.91 -1.59
C ARG A 46 2.34 15.29 -0.17
N ASN A 47 1.75 14.63 0.81
CA ASN A 47 2.11 14.80 2.20
C ASN A 47 3.56 14.33 2.36
N THR A 48 4.48 15.29 2.32
CA THR A 48 5.92 15.08 2.08
C THR A 48 6.54 14.14 3.10
N ILE A 49 6.01 14.13 4.32
CA ILE A 49 6.48 13.28 5.42
C ILE A 49 6.19 11.80 5.13
N ILE A 50 4.99 11.46 4.69
CA ILE A 50 4.62 10.06 4.37
C ILE A 50 5.44 9.58 3.17
N LEU A 51 5.64 10.46 2.18
CA LEU A 51 6.47 10.17 1.01
C LEU A 51 7.94 9.91 1.37
N GLU A 52 8.50 10.70 2.27
CA GLU A 52 9.87 10.52 2.75
C GLU A 52 10.04 9.21 3.52
N VAL A 53 9.08 8.86 4.40
CA VAL A 53 9.07 7.57 5.10
C VAL A 53 9.03 6.42 4.10
N LEU A 54 8.11 6.46 3.14
CA LEU A 54 7.91 5.36 2.20
C LEU A 54 9.09 5.19 1.26
N ARG A 55 9.70 6.28 0.78
CA ARG A 55 10.94 6.23 -0.01
C ARG A 55 12.11 5.67 0.76
N ASN A 56 12.16 5.89 2.07
CA ASN A 56 13.19 5.28 2.91
C ASN A 56 12.99 3.78 3.06
N ILE A 57 11.78 3.24 2.89
CA ILE A 57 11.49 1.80 3.01
C ILE A 57 11.59 1.10 1.65
N ILE A 58 10.98 1.69 0.61
CA ILE A 58 10.81 1.12 -0.72
C ILE A 58 11.49 2.03 -1.72
N HIS A 59 12.52 1.53 -2.42
CA HIS A 59 13.34 2.35 -3.32
C HIS A 59 12.56 2.88 -4.53
N TYR A 60 11.50 2.20 -4.94
CA TYR A 60 10.74 2.57 -6.13
C TYR A 60 9.30 2.93 -5.76
N THR A 61 8.93 4.19 -5.92
CA THR A 61 7.56 4.67 -5.68
C THR A 61 7.02 5.41 -6.89
N LYS A 62 5.82 5.06 -7.34
CA LYS A 62 5.10 5.70 -8.44
C LYS A 62 3.73 6.18 -8.00
N PHE A 63 3.33 7.31 -8.58
CA PHE A 63 2.06 7.97 -8.32
C PHE A 63 1.27 8.05 -9.61
N PHE A 64 -0.02 7.76 -9.52
CA PHE A 64 -0.96 7.83 -10.63
C PHE A 64 -2.24 8.52 -10.15
N ASP A 65 -2.88 9.24 -11.06
CA ASP A 65 -4.22 9.80 -10.90
C ASP A 65 -5.25 9.08 -11.82
N SER A 66 -4.76 8.26 -12.76
CA SER A 66 -5.55 7.40 -13.64
C SER A 66 -5.39 5.92 -13.28
N ILE A 67 -6.52 5.21 -13.20
CA ILE A 67 -6.56 3.74 -13.05
C ILE A 67 -5.86 3.07 -14.24
N GLU A 68 -6.11 3.56 -15.45
CA GLU A 68 -5.63 2.97 -16.69
C GLU A 68 -4.09 3.07 -16.79
N GLU A 69 -3.51 4.22 -16.45
CA GLU A 69 -2.05 4.39 -16.41
C GLU A 69 -1.40 3.54 -15.30
N CYS A 70 -2.03 3.48 -14.13
CA CYS A 70 -1.60 2.65 -13.01
C CYS A 70 -1.54 1.17 -13.40
N ILE A 71 -2.61 0.65 -14.01
CA ILE A 71 -2.70 -0.74 -14.46
C ILE A 71 -1.64 -1.01 -15.53
N HIS A 72 -1.53 -0.14 -16.53
CA HIS A 72 -0.56 -0.31 -17.61
C HIS A 72 0.88 -0.38 -17.08
N PHE A 73 1.22 0.43 -16.07
CA PHE A 73 2.51 0.39 -15.41
C PHE A 73 2.80 -0.96 -14.73
N ILE A 74 1.83 -1.50 -13.98
CA ILE A 74 1.97 -2.79 -13.26
C ILE A 74 2.09 -3.95 -14.25
N GLU A 75 1.35 -3.90 -15.37
CA GLU A 75 1.39 -4.93 -16.40
C GLU A 75 2.74 -5.01 -17.11
N LEU A 76 3.38 -3.86 -17.33
CA LEU A 76 4.71 -3.78 -17.96
C LEU A 76 5.82 -4.26 -17.01
N ASN A 77 5.68 -4.05 -15.70
CA ASN A 77 6.70 -4.35 -14.70
C ASN A 77 6.40 -5.66 -13.94
N LYS A 78 6.38 -6.79 -14.65
CA LYS A 78 6.10 -8.10 -14.03
C LYS A 78 7.24 -8.68 -13.17
N VAL A 79 8.41 -8.04 -13.19
CA VAL A 79 9.61 -8.48 -12.45
C VAL A 79 9.57 -7.98 -11.00
N THR A 80 8.90 -6.84 -10.77
CA THR A 80 8.78 -6.24 -9.44
C THR A 80 7.62 -6.85 -8.66
N THR A 81 7.73 -6.84 -7.34
CA THR A 81 6.62 -7.11 -6.43
C THR A 81 5.99 -5.78 -6.04
N THR A 82 4.72 -5.62 -6.38
CA THR A 82 3.96 -4.38 -6.25
C THR A 82 3.15 -4.38 -4.95
N PHE A 83 3.38 -3.36 -4.14
CA PHE A 83 2.46 -2.91 -3.10
C PHE A 83 1.64 -1.76 -3.66
N LEU A 84 0.32 -1.85 -3.58
CA LEU A 84 -0.56 -0.81 -4.09
C LEU A 84 -1.29 -0.09 -2.96
N VAL A 85 -1.39 1.23 -3.05
CA VAL A 85 -2.19 2.08 -2.17
C VAL A 85 -3.21 2.82 -3.03
N CYS A 86 -4.49 2.77 -2.68
CA CYS A 86 -5.52 3.52 -3.39
C CYS A 86 -6.62 4.09 -2.50
N ASP A 87 -7.31 5.12 -3.00
CA ASP A 87 -8.52 5.64 -2.39
C ASP A 87 -9.69 4.64 -2.54
N GLY A 88 -10.52 4.53 -1.51
CA GLY A 88 -11.69 3.63 -1.48
C GLY A 88 -12.66 3.84 -2.64
N SER A 89 -12.82 5.06 -3.14
CA SER A 89 -13.66 5.37 -4.31
C SER A 89 -13.14 4.74 -5.61
N LEU A 90 -11.84 4.46 -5.70
CA LEU A 90 -11.20 3.82 -6.85
C LEU A 90 -10.96 2.33 -6.63
N GLY A 91 -11.00 1.88 -5.38
CA GLY A 91 -10.64 0.53 -4.94
C GLY A 91 -11.36 -0.57 -5.71
N GLU A 92 -12.69 -0.55 -5.76
CA GLU A 92 -13.48 -1.63 -6.38
C GLU A 92 -13.17 -1.79 -7.88
N LYS A 93 -13.21 -0.68 -8.63
CA LYS A 93 -12.89 -0.69 -10.07
C LYS A 93 -11.46 -1.15 -10.32
N LEU A 94 -10.51 -0.72 -9.50
CA LEU A 94 -9.11 -1.12 -9.63
C LEU A 94 -8.93 -2.62 -9.33
N VAL A 95 -9.37 -3.08 -8.15
CA VAL A 95 -9.20 -4.47 -7.70
C VAL A 95 -9.80 -5.45 -8.69
N SER A 96 -10.98 -5.15 -9.23
CA SER A 96 -11.63 -6.02 -10.23
C SER A 96 -10.79 -6.27 -11.49
N GLN A 97 -9.91 -5.35 -11.87
CA GLN A 97 -9.09 -5.44 -13.09
C GLN A 97 -7.72 -6.07 -12.83
N ILE A 98 -7.20 -5.94 -11.61
CA ILE A 98 -5.86 -6.41 -11.25
C ILE A 98 -5.88 -7.69 -10.40
N TYR A 99 -7.07 -8.20 -10.08
CA TYR A 99 -7.24 -9.34 -9.17
C TYR A 99 -6.40 -10.55 -9.56
N ASP A 100 -6.25 -10.86 -10.86
CA ASP A 100 -5.49 -12.03 -11.32
C ASP A 100 -3.99 -11.78 -11.50
N MET A 101 -3.51 -10.56 -11.26
CA MET A 101 -2.09 -10.22 -11.39
C MET A 101 -1.28 -10.89 -10.28
N LYS A 102 -0.15 -11.52 -10.66
CA LYS A 102 0.70 -12.29 -9.75
C LYS A 102 1.78 -11.45 -9.07
N ASN A 103 2.14 -10.32 -9.67
CA ASN A 103 3.12 -9.39 -9.12
C ASN A 103 2.54 -8.48 -8.03
N ILE A 104 1.25 -8.60 -7.70
CA ILE A 104 0.62 -7.83 -6.63
C ILE A 104 0.71 -8.61 -5.33
N TYR A 105 1.40 -8.03 -4.36
CA TYR A 105 1.55 -8.64 -3.04
C TYR A 105 0.42 -8.21 -2.10
N ALA A 106 0.14 -6.91 -2.04
CA ALA A 106 -0.93 -6.38 -1.21
C ALA A 106 -1.51 -5.09 -1.80
N ILE A 107 -2.79 -4.86 -1.50
CA ILE A 107 -3.54 -3.66 -1.85
C ILE A 107 -4.03 -3.04 -0.55
N TYR A 108 -3.60 -1.81 -0.27
CA TYR A 108 -4.03 -1.01 0.87
C TYR A 108 -5.02 0.04 0.37
N ILE A 109 -6.20 0.05 0.99
CA ILE A 109 -7.29 0.93 0.58
C ILE A 109 -7.60 1.86 1.74
N TYR A 110 -7.39 3.15 1.54
CA TYR A 110 -7.78 4.15 2.54
C TYR A 110 -9.14 4.71 2.15
N SER A 111 -10.08 4.74 3.11
CA SER A 111 -11.42 5.27 2.88
C SER A 111 -11.94 5.94 4.14
N GLN A 112 -12.65 7.06 3.97
CA GLN A 112 -13.39 7.69 5.07
C GLN A 112 -14.72 6.96 5.37
N HIS A 113 -15.11 6.01 4.52
CA HIS A 113 -16.39 5.31 4.56
C HIS A 113 -16.21 3.79 4.46
N GLU A 114 -15.47 3.21 5.42
CA GLU A 114 -15.14 1.77 5.46
C GLU A 114 -16.36 0.85 5.24
N LYS A 115 -17.51 1.16 5.85
CA LYS A 115 -18.74 0.36 5.74
C LYS A 115 -19.29 0.26 4.32
N TYR A 116 -19.05 1.27 3.48
CA TYR A 116 -19.54 1.28 2.09
C TYR A 116 -18.76 0.29 1.21
N HIS A 117 -17.54 -0.07 1.61
CA HIS A 117 -16.65 -0.91 0.81
C HIS A 117 -16.60 -2.38 1.26
N GLN A 118 -17.24 -2.71 2.39
CA GLN A 118 -17.14 -4.02 2.99
C GLN A 118 -17.69 -5.14 2.08
N GLU A 119 -18.82 -4.88 1.40
CA GLU A 119 -19.50 -5.87 0.54
C GLU A 119 -18.61 -6.36 -0.62
N TRP A 120 -17.86 -5.46 -1.26
CA TRP A 120 -16.98 -5.84 -2.35
C TRP A 120 -15.62 -6.33 -1.84
N LEU A 121 -15.13 -5.84 -0.69
CA LEU A 121 -13.90 -6.37 -0.06
C LEU A 121 -14.04 -7.85 0.28
N GLU A 122 -15.20 -8.27 0.80
CA GLU A 122 -15.52 -9.68 1.08
C GLU A 122 -15.49 -10.55 -0.19
N LYS A 123 -15.80 -9.98 -1.36
CA LYS A 123 -15.73 -10.69 -2.64
C LYS A 123 -14.29 -10.99 -3.09
N TYR A 124 -13.32 -10.19 -2.66
CA TYR A 124 -11.92 -10.30 -3.09
C TYR A 124 -10.94 -10.67 -1.96
N SER A 125 -11.45 -10.98 -0.75
CA SER A 125 -10.63 -11.31 0.42
C SER A 125 -10.05 -12.74 0.40
N GLU A 126 -10.45 -13.60 -0.53
CA GLU A 126 -10.06 -15.02 -0.57
C GLU A 126 -8.93 -15.35 -1.58
N LYS A 127 -7.90 -14.50 -1.68
CA LYS A 127 -6.74 -14.80 -2.55
C LYS A 127 -5.55 -15.37 -1.78
#